data_AF-A0A5J4QHV2-F1
#
_entry.id   AF-A0A5J4QHV2-F1
#
_cell.length_a   1.000
_cell.length_b   1.000
_cell.length_c   1.000
_cell.angle_alpha   90.00
_cell.angle_beta   90.00
_cell.angle_gamma   90.00
#
_symmetry.space_group_name_H-M   'P 1'
#
loop_
_entity.id
_entity.type
_entity.pdbx_description
1 polymer ?
#
loop_
_entity_poly.entity_id
_entity_poly.type
_entity_poly.pdbx_seq_one_letter_code
_entity_poly.pdbx_strand_id
1 'polypeptide(L)' 'MITKYIYELSFKVRDYECDLQGIVNNANYQHYLEHTRHEFLTSAGIPFARLHEQGTDPVVARINMAFKTPLKSG' A
#
# COMPACT_ATOMS: atom_id res chain seq x y z
N MET A 1 -17.96 -0.29 -17.84
CA MET A 1 -17.55 -1.19 -16.73
C MET A 1 -17.42 -0.32 -15.50
N ILE A 2 -18.14 -0.61 -14.42
CA ILE A 2 -17.94 0.11 -13.15
C ILE A 2 -16.63 -0.42 -12.56
N THR A 3 -15.56 0.36 -12.64
CA THR A 3 -14.33 0.06 -11.91
C THR A 3 -14.64 0.19 -10.43
N LYS A 4 -14.49 -0.92 -9.69
CA LYS A 4 -14.80 -0.99 -8.25
C LYS A 4 -13.92 -0.05 -7.42
N TYR A 5 -12.73 0.26 -7.93
CA TYR A 5 -11.75 1.13 -7.29
C TYR A 5 -11.34 2.27 -8.22
N ILE A 6 -11.04 3.43 -7.64
CA ILE A 6 -10.61 4.64 -8.37
C ILE A 6 -9.13 4.59 -8.77
N TYR A 7 -8.35 3.69 -8.17
CA TYR A 7 -6.94 3.49 -8.42
C TYR A 7 -6.56 2.06 -8.03
N GLU A 8 -5.71 1.41 -8.82
CA GLU A 8 -5.19 0.07 -8.58
C GLU A 8 -3.70 0.05 -8.93
N LEU A 9 -2.93 -0.71 -8.14
CA LEU A 9 -1.50 -0.90 -8.36
C LEU A 9 -1.19 -2.39 -8.32
N SER A 10 -0.62 -2.90 -9.41
CA SER A 10 -0.20 -4.30 -9.52
C SER A 10 1.31 -4.41 -9.36
N PHE A 11 1.74 -5.24 -8.42
CA PHE A 11 3.15 -5.56 -8.20
C PHE A 11 3.29 -6.97 -7.61
N LYS A 12 4.49 -7.53 -7.71
CA LYS A 12 4.81 -8.87 -7.17
C LYS A 12 5.10 -8.81 -5.68
N VAL A 13 4.70 -9.86 -4.97
CA VAL A 13 5.17 -10.13 -3.61
C VAL A 13 6.63 -10.56 -3.69
N ARG A 14 7.50 -9.93 -2.89
CA ARG A 14 8.92 -10.28 -2.81
C ARG A 14 9.14 -11.35 -1.76
N ASP A 15 10.12 -12.23 -1.98
CA ASP A 15 10.40 -13.36 -1.07
C ASP A 15 10.61 -12.92 0.38
N TYR A 16 11.32 -11.80 0.59
CA TYR A 16 11.62 -11.28 1.93
C TYR A 16 10.41 -10.67 2.65
N GLU A 17 9.27 -10.48 1.96
CA GLU A 17 8.03 -9.99 2.58
C GLU A 17 7.25 -11.14 3.25
N CYS A 18 7.65 -12.38 3.01
CA CYS A 18 7.07 -13.57 3.62
C CYS A 18 7.72 -13.90 4.97
N ASP A 19 6.93 -14.40 5.93
CA ASP A 19 7.44 -14.91 7.20
C ASP A 19 7.71 -16.42 7.17
N LEU A 20 8.07 -17.01 8.32
CA LEU A 20 8.38 -18.44 8.46
C LEU A 20 7.24 -19.38 8.05
N GLN A 21 6.00 -18.89 7.93
CA GLN A 21 4.85 -19.68 7.46
C GLN A 21 4.78 -19.73 5.93
N GLY A 22 5.66 -19.02 5.21
CA GLY A 22 5.69 -18.98 3.75
C GLY A 22 4.58 -18.13 3.14
N ILE A 23 4.03 -17.19 3.91
CA ILE A 23 3.03 -16.22 3.46
C ILE A 23 3.48 -14.81 3.83
N VAL A 24 2.91 -13.80 3.17
CA VAL A 24 3.21 -12.40 3.47
C VAL A 24 2.90 -12.09 4.93
N ASN A 25 3.89 -11.54 5.62
CA ASN A 25 3.73 -11.08 6.99
C ASN A 25 2.65 -9.98 7.07
N ASN A 26 1.81 -10.01 8.11
CA ASN A 26 0.69 -9.06 8.23
C ASN A 26 1.12 -7.57 8.21
N ALA A 27 2.32 -7.24 8.67
CA ALA A 27 2.85 -5.87 8.66
C ALA A 27 3.12 -5.38 7.24
N ASN A 28 3.55 -6.26 6.33
CA ASN A 28 3.85 -5.91 4.94
C ASN A 28 2.62 -5.45 4.15
N TYR A 29 1.42 -5.86 4.53
CA TYR A 29 0.20 -5.32 3.93
C TYR A 29 0.01 -3.81 4.19
N GLN A 30 0.52 -3.29 5.32
CA GLN A 30 0.49 -1.84 5.56
C GLN A 30 1.43 -1.11 4.60
N HIS A 31 2.61 -1.66 4.34
CA HIS A 31 3.55 -1.13 3.35
C HIS A 31 2.95 -1.16 1.94
N TYR A 32 2.17 -2.18 1.59
CA TYR A 32 1.45 -2.25 0.31
C TYR A 32 0.42 -1.13 0.15
N LEU A 33 -0.36 -0.87 1.22
CA LEU A 33 -1.36 0.20 1.24
C LEU A 33 -0.69 1.59 1.20
N GLU A 34 0.41 1.76 1.92
CA GLU A 34 1.20 2.99 1.89
C GLU A 34 1.78 3.25 0.51
N HIS A 35 2.41 2.25 -0.10
CA HIS A 35 2.95 2.36 -1.45
C HIS A 35 1.86 2.72 -2.46
N THR A 36 0.72 2.02 -2.43
CA THR A 36 -0.43 2.30 -3.30
C THR A 36 -0.94 3.73 -3.13
N ARG A 37 -1.00 4.23 -1.88
CA ARG A 37 -1.40 5.61 -1.58
C ARG A 37 -0.39 6.62 -2.15
N HIS A 38 0.91 6.37 -2.03
CA HIS A 38 1.94 7.25 -2.60
C HIS A 38 1.86 7.30 -4.13
N GLU A 39 1.66 6.15 -4.77
CA GLU A 39 1.51 6.07 -6.23
C GLU A 39 0.22 6.73 -6.71
N PHE A 40 -0.90 6.56 -5.97
CA PHE A 40 -2.15 7.28 -6.25
C PHE A 40 -1.95 8.80 -6.19
N LEU A 41 -1.40 9.31 -5.08
CA LEU A 41 -1.15 10.74 -4.89
C LEU A 41 -0.23 11.31 -5.97
N THR A 42 0.82 10.57 -6.34
CA THR A 42 1.71 10.93 -7.45
C THR A 42 0.95 10.99 -8.78
N SER A 43 0.10 10.00 -9.07
CA SER A 43 -0.71 9.97 -10.28
C SER A 43 -1.72 11.12 -10.36
N ALA A 44 -2.14 11.66 -9.22
CA ALA A 44 -3.02 12.83 -9.10
C ALA A 44 -2.26 14.18 -9.16
N GLY A 45 -0.93 14.17 -9.33
CA GLY A 45 -0.10 15.38 -9.36
C GLY A 45 0.20 16.00 -7.99
N ILE A 46 0.00 15.23 -6.91
CA ILE A 46 0.18 15.65 -5.52
C ILE A 46 1.23 14.74 -4.84
N PRO A 47 2.50 14.78 -5.27
CA PRO A 47 3.52 13.91 -4.70
C PRO A 47 3.75 14.22 -3.21
N PHE A 48 4.05 13.19 -2.43
CA PHE A 48 4.20 13.29 -0.98
C PHE A 48 5.25 14.31 -0.54
N ALA A 49 6.40 14.34 -1.24
CA ALA A 49 7.47 15.29 -0.97
C ALA A 49 6.99 16.75 -1.06
N ARG A 50 6.12 17.05 -2.03
CA ARG A 50 5.55 18.39 -2.20
C ARG A 50 4.59 18.76 -1.06
N LEU A 51 3.81 17.80 -0.55
CA LEU A 51 2.94 18.05 0.62
C LEU A 51 3.77 18.37 1.86
N HIS A 52 4.83 17.59 2.09
CA HIS A 52 5.77 17.82 3.19
C HIS A 52 6.42 19.21 3.11
N GLU A 53 6.91 19.61 1.93
CA GLU A 53 7.48 20.95 1.69
C GLU A 53 6.47 22.09 1.94
N GLN A 54 5.18 21.82 1.78
CA GLN A 54 4.09 22.76 2.09
C GLN A 54 3.69 22.75 3.58
N GLY A 55 4.42 22.03 4.44
CA GLY A 55 4.13 21.90 5.87
C GLY A 55 2.93 21.00 6.18
N THR A 56 2.54 20.13 5.25
CA THR A 56 1.42 19.20 5.42
C THR A 56 1.92 17.76 5.36
N ASP A 57 1.87 17.06 6.49
CA ASP A 57 2.28 15.66 6.59
C ASP A 57 1.08 14.72 6.74
N PRO A 58 0.73 13.95 5.70
CA PRO A 58 -0.38 13.01 5.79
C PRO A 58 0.05 11.75 6.55
N VAL A 59 -0.33 11.71 7.83
CA VAL A 59 -0.11 10.59 8.76
C VAL A 59 -1.33 9.68 8.89
N VAL A 60 -1.09 8.37 9.01
CA VAL A 60 -2.16 7.39 9.24
C VAL A 60 -2.53 7.39 10.72
N ALA A 61 -3.70 7.95 11.06
CA ALA A 61 -4.17 8.00 12.45
C ALA A 61 -4.79 6.69 12.94
N ARG A 62 -5.37 5.90 12.03
CA ARG A 62 -6.00 4.60 12.32
C ARG A 62 -6.10 3.76 11.07
N ILE A 63 -5.85 2.47 11.21
CA ILE A 63 -6.11 1.47 10.17
C ILE A 63 -6.83 0.26 10.80
N ASN A 64 -7.74 -0.35 10.04
CA ASN A 64 -8.36 -1.62 10.38
C ASN A 64 -8.25 -2.53 9.15
N MET A 65 -7.74 -3.74 9.33
CA MET A 65 -7.53 -4.70 8.25
C MET A 65 -8.08 -6.07 8.64
N ALA A 66 -8.77 -6.70 7.69
CA ALA A 66 -9.18 -8.10 7.77
C ALA A 66 -8.47 -8.89 6.67
N PHE A 67 -7.62 -9.81 7.08
CA PHE A 67 -6.85 -10.67 6.19
C PHE A 67 -7.70 -11.90 5.82
N LYS A 68 -8.03 -12.05 4.53
CA LYS A 68 -8.97 -13.09 4.07
C LYS A 68 -8.27 -14.30 3.46
N THR A 69 -7.32 -14.03 2.56
CA THR A 69 -6.58 -15.05 1.82
C THR A 69 -5.11 -14.68 1.87
N PRO A 70 -4.22 -15.59 2.27
CA PRO A 70 -2.80 -15.28 2.36
C PRO A 70 -2.20 -15.11 0.96
N LEU A 71 -1.38 -14.07 0.80
CA LEU A 71 -0.49 -13.91 -0.34
C LEU A 71 0.81 -14.70 -0.11
N LYS A 72 1.44 -15.11 -1.21
CA LYS A 72 2.74 -15.80 -1.26
C LYS A 72 3.64 -15.07 -2.24
N SER A 73 4.94 -15.32 -2.16
CA SER A 73 5.88 -14.84 -3.17
C SER A 73 5.52 -15.34 -4.57
N GLY A 74 5.66 -14.47 -5.58
CA GLY A 74 5.31 -14.75 -6.99
C GLY A 74 4.72 -13.56 -7.73
#